data_AF-A0A1S1LZH6-F1
#
_entry.id   AF-A0A1S1LZH6-F1
#
_cell.length_a   1.000
_cell.length_b   1.000
_cell.length_c   1.000
_cell.angle_alpha   90.00
_cell.angle_beta   90.00
_cell.angle_gamma   90.00
#
_symmetry.space_group_name_H-M   'P 1'
#
loop_
_entity.id
_entity.type
_entity.pdbx_description
1 polymer ?
#
loop_
_entity_poly.entity_id
_entity_poly.type
_entity_poly.pdbx_seq_one_letter_code
_entity_poly.pdbx_strand_id
1 'polypeptide(L)' 'MSSTSVTTVDPASRSASSWSALLANLKSRGAPDTDIRVIECRQALAYWRIARSVNRESGQLSVPGADRLRSAISEAVAR' A
#
# COMPACT_ATOMS: atom_id res chain seq x y z
N MET A 1 -23.30 -7.52 9.21
CA MET A 1 -22.49 -6.69 10.13
C MET A 1 -21.21 -7.44 10.41
N SER A 2 -20.09 -7.01 9.84
CA SER A 2 -18.73 -7.19 10.39
C SER A 2 -17.84 -6.20 9.64
N SER A 3 -17.53 -5.10 10.31
CA SER A 3 -16.55 -4.11 9.85
C SER A 3 -15.19 -4.76 9.96
N THR A 4 -14.59 -5.12 8.83
CA THR A 4 -13.25 -5.72 8.77
C THR A 4 -12.25 -4.72 9.35
N SER A 5 -11.64 -5.10 10.46
CA SER A 5 -10.65 -4.32 11.20
C SER A 5 -9.49 -3.91 10.27
N VAL A 6 -9.28 -2.59 10.19
CA VAL A 6 -8.14 -1.94 9.54
C VAL A 6 -6.86 -2.58 10.07
N THR A 7 -6.10 -3.26 9.21
CA THR A 7 -4.87 -3.91 9.64
C THR A 7 -3.70 -2.93 9.55
N THR A 8 -2.97 -2.84 10.66
CA THR A 8 -2.14 -1.73 11.15
C THR A 8 -0.64 -1.91 10.87
N VAL A 9 -0.27 -2.65 9.83
CA VAL A 9 1.16 -2.84 9.50
C VAL A 9 1.66 -1.66 8.68
N ASP A 10 2.72 -1.01 9.17
CA ASP A 10 3.43 0.01 8.40
C ASP A 10 3.94 -0.61 7.07
N PRO A 11 3.45 -0.13 5.91
CA PRO A 11 3.86 -0.66 4.62
C PRO A 11 5.36 -0.45 4.33
N ALA A 12 6.01 0.51 4.98
CA ALA A 12 7.43 0.80 4.86
C ALA A 12 8.32 -0.10 5.74
N SER A 13 7.74 -0.91 6.63
CA SER A 13 8.48 -1.83 7.53
C SER A 13 9.30 -2.91 6.81
N ARG A 14 9.00 -3.19 5.54
CA ARG A 14 9.76 -4.08 4.66
C ARG A 14 9.91 -3.46 3.28
N SER A 15 10.97 -3.85 2.57
CA SER A 15 11.14 -3.48 1.16
C SER A 15 10.03 -4.07 0.28
N ALA A 16 9.80 -3.43 -0.88
CA ALA A 16 8.83 -3.92 -1.87
C ALA A 16 9.10 -5.38 -2.30
N SER A 17 10.37 -5.77 -2.47
CA SER A 17 10.74 -7.13 -2.84
C SER A 17 10.45 -8.13 -1.72
N SER A 18 10.68 -7.75 -0.46
CA SER A 18 10.35 -8.57 0.71
C SER A 18 8.84 -8.81 0.83
N TRP A 19 8.02 -7.76 0.64
CA TRP A 19 6.56 -7.89 0.59
C TRP A 19 6.08 -8.77 -0.56
N SER A 20 6.67 -8.61 -1.75
CA SER A 20 6.34 -9.44 -2.92
C SER A 20 6.65 -10.91 -2.68
N ALA A 21 7.81 -11.22 -2.08
CA ALA A 21 8.21 -12.59 -1.75
C ALA A 21 7.27 -13.21 -0.70
N LEU A 22 6.88 -12.45 0.32
CA LEU A 22 5.91 -12.89 1.33
C LEU A 22 4.55 -13.19 0.70
N LEU A 23 4.04 -12.30 -0.15
CA LEU A 23 2.78 -12.52 -0.87
C LEU A 23 2.84 -13.79 -1.72
N ALA A 24 3.92 -13.98 -2.48
CA ALA A 24 4.10 -15.17 -3.30
C ALA A 24 4.11 -16.45 -2.45
N ASN A 25 4.79 -16.44 -1.30
CA ASN A 25 4.81 -17.57 -0.36
C ASN A 25 3.43 -17.90 0.22
N LEU A 26 2.65 -16.86 0.59
CA LEU A 26 1.29 -17.03 1.09
C LEU A 26 0.39 -17.65 0.02
N LYS A 27 0.45 -17.12 -1.21
CA LYS A 27 -0.36 -17.63 -2.33
C LYS A 27 0.04 -19.05 -2.73
N SER A 28 1.33 -19.39 -2.73
CA SER A 28 1.77 -20.76 -3.05
C SER A 28 1.30 -21.79 -2.02
N ARG A 29 1.03 -21.36 -0.78
CA ARG A 29 0.45 -22.19 0.29
C ARG A 29 -1.08 -22.21 0.29
N GLY A 30 -1.72 -21.60 -0.71
CA GLY A 30 -3.18 -21.59 -0.84
C GLY A 30 -3.89 -20.54 0.03
N ALA A 31 -3.20 -19.51 0.53
CA ALA A 31 -3.85 -18.46 1.31
C ALA A 31 -4.96 -17.77 0.47
N PRO A 32 -6.19 -17.65 1.00
CA PRO A 32 -7.27 -16.98 0.32
C PRO A 32 -7.01 -15.48 0.24
N ASP A 33 -7.72 -14.79 -0.65
CA ASP A 33 -7.56 -13.34 -0.81
C ASP A 33 -8.08 -12.52 0.37
N THR A 34 -8.89 -13.16 1.23
CA THR A 34 -9.40 -12.61 2.49
C THR A 34 -8.45 -12.83 3.68
N ASP A 35 -7.34 -13.56 3.50
CA ASP A 35 -6.32 -13.69 4.54
C ASP A 35 -5.74 -12.30 4.84
N ILE A 36 -5.75 -11.92 6.12
CA ILE A 36 -5.27 -10.62 6.60
C ILE A 36 -3.85 -10.33 6.09
N ARG A 37 -2.97 -11.34 6.08
CA ARG A 37 -1.57 -11.18 5.63
C ARG A 37 -1.47 -10.93 4.13
N VAL A 38 -2.40 -11.48 3.34
CA VAL A 38 -2.49 -11.24 1.90
C VAL A 38 -2.97 -9.80 1.66
N ILE A 39 -3.94 -9.32 2.43
CA ILE A 39 -4.43 -7.94 2.36
C ILE A 39 -3.30 -6.96 2.73
N GLU A 40 -2.59 -7.19 3.83
CA GLU A 40 -1.43 -6.39 4.25
C GLU A 40 -0.36 -6.30 3.14
N CYS A 41 0.03 -7.44 2.56
CA CYS A 41 1.03 -7.47 1.50
C CYS A 41 0.58 -6.63 0.28
N ARG A 42 -0.70 -6.73 -0.11
CA ARG A 42 -1.24 -5.97 -1.23
C ARG A 42 -1.27 -4.47 -0.95
N GLN A 43 -1.70 -4.07 0.25
CA GLN A 43 -1.69 -2.67 0.69
C GLN A 43 -0.26 -2.11 0.70
N ALA A 44 0.71 -2.88 1.24
CA ALA A 44 2.11 -2.48 1.24
C ALA A 44 2.70 -2.35 -0.17
N LEU A 45 2.39 -3.29 -1.07
CA LEU A 45 2.82 -3.19 -2.46
C LEU A 45 2.17 -2.00 -3.19
N ALA A 46 0.92 -1.64 -2.86
CA ALA A 46 0.29 -0.43 -3.36
C ALA A 46 1.02 0.84 -2.92
N TYR A 47 1.38 0.93 -1.63
CA TYR A 47 2.22 2.00 -1.11
C TYR A 47 3.55 2.12 -1.88
N TRP A 48 4.29 1.03 -2.06
CA TRP A 48 5.57 1.05 -2.75
C TRP A 48 5.49 1.46 -4.22
N ARG A 49 4.38 1.14 -4.91
CA ARG A 49 4.13 1.62 -6.28
C ARG A 49 3.98 3.14 -6.30
N ILE A 50 3.18 3.70 -5.39
CA ILE A 50 2.95 5.15 -5.31
C ILE A 50 4.24 5.87 -4.88
N ALA A 51 4.93 5.38 -3.85
CA ALA A 51 6.18 5.95 -3.36
C ALA A 51 7.25 6.04 -4.47
N ARG A 52 7.34 5.03 -5.33
CA ARG A 52 8.24 5.05 -6.49
C ARG A 52 7.88 6.14 -7.51
N SER A 53 6.58 6.32 -7.79
CA SER A 53 6.13 7.41 -8.67
C SER A 53 6.46 8.78 -8.08
N VAL A 54 6.20 8.98 -6.77
CA VAL A 54 6.55 10.23 -6.09
C VAL A 54 8.05 10.53 -6.17
N ASN A 55 8.89 9.51 -5.93
CA ASN A 55 10.34 9.69 -6.00
C ASN A 55 10.82 10.09 -7.41
N ARG A 56 10.16 9.59 -8.47
CA ARG A 56 10.49 9.96 -9.87
C ARG A 56 10.17 11.41 -10.18
N GLU A 57 9.14 11.98 -9.56
CA GLU A 57 8.71 13.37 -9.78
C GLU A 57 9.36 14.36 -8.80
N SER A 58 10.36 13.91 -8.03
CA SER A 58 11.07 14.74 -7.07
C SER A 58 11.68 15.97 -7.75
N GLY A 59 11.36 17.16 -7.23
CA GLY A 59 11.79 18.44 -7.79
C GLY A 59 10.91 18.99 -8.92
N GLN A 60 9.97 18.22 -9.46
CA GLN A 60 9.00 18.68 -10.48
C GLN A 60 7.66 19.09 -9.87
N LEU A 61 7.31 18.50 -8.73
CA LEU A 61 6.04 18.73 -8.06
C LEU A 61 6.08 20.02 -7.22
N SER A 62 5.14 20.94 -7.49
CA SER A 62 4.95 22.13 -6.65
C SER A 62 4.29 21.77 -5.31
N VAL A 63 4.55 22.58 -4.27
CA VAL A 63 3.97 22.38 -2.93
C VAL A 63 2.43 22.28 -2.97
N PRO A 64 1.68 23.19 -3.65
CA PRO A 64 0.22 23.05 -3.74
C PRO A 64 -0.24 21.79 -4.49
N GLY A 65 0.55 21.31 -5.46
CA GLY A 65 0.26 20.05 -6.17
C GLY A 65 0.38 18.83 -5.24
N ALA A 66 1.44 18.80 -4.42
CA ALA A 66 1.64 17.77 -3.41
C ALA A 66 0.50 17.74 -2.37
N ASP A 67 0.05 18.90 -1.92
CA ASP A 67 -1.08 19.02 -0.98
C ASP A 67 -2.38 18.46 -1.56
N ARG A 68 -2.69 18.79 -2.82
CA ARG A 68 -3.88 18.25 -3.49
C ARG A 68 -3.82 16.73 -3.66
N LEU A 69 -2.65 16.19 -4.02
CA LEU A 69 -2.46 14.74 -4.13
C LEU A 69 -2.64 14.03 -2.78
N ARG A 70 -2.09 14.61 -1.70
CA ARG A 70 -2.31 14.08 -0.34
C ARG A 70 -3.80 14.04 -0.01
N SER A 71 -4.53 15.14 -0.22
CA SER A 71 -5.98 15.18 0.04
C SER A 71 -6.75 14.15 -0.80
N ALA A 72 -6.46 14.06 -2.10
CA ALA A 72 -7.11 13.10 -3.00
C ALA A 72 -6.87 11.65 -2.59
N ILE A 73 -5.65 11.30 -2.15
CA ILE A 73 -5.34 9.96 -1.63
C ILE A 73 -6.11 9.69 -0.33
N SER A 74 -6.12 10.64 0.60
CA SER A 74 -6.86 10.51 1.87
C SER A 74 -8.37 10.31 1.63
N GLU A 75 -8.97 11.08 0.72
CA GLU A 75 -10.38 10.95 0.34
C GLU A 75 -10.67 9.61 -0.35
N ALA A 76 -9.77 9.12 -1.20
CA ALA A 76 -9.98 7.87 -1.93
C ALA A 76 -10.00 6.64 -1.00
N VAL A 77 -9.24 6.66 0.08
CA VAL A 77 -9.16 5.55 1.06
C VAL A 77 -10.26 5.61 2.11
N ALA A 78 -10.90 6.77 2.30
CA ALA A 78 -12.01 6.94 3.23
C ALA A 78 -13.38 6.49 2.68
N ARG A 79 -13.46 6.15 1.39
CA ARG A 79 -14.67 5.64 0.73
C ARG A 79 -14.80 4.14 0.92
#